data_AF-A0A3D1YI14-F1
#
_entry.id   AF-A0A3D1YI14-F1
#
_cell.length_a   1.000
_cell.length_b   1.000
_cell.length_c   1.000
_cell.angle_alpha   90.00
_cell.angle_beta   90.00
_cell.angle_gamma   90.00
#
_symmetry.space_group_name_H-M   'P 1'
#
loop_
_entity.id
_entity.type
_entity.pdbx_description
1 polymer ?
#
loop_
_entity_poly.entity_id
_entity_poly.type
_entity_poly.pdbx_seq_one_letter_code
_entity_poly.pdbx_strand_id
1 'polypeptide(L)'
;MDYRDFVEQVKEQIRDYLPEKFRNAEISVHEIIKNNDCRLDGLSIRTEESNVSPTIYLNPYYAKLQDGAGMEDILAVIADIYQEHYVDQKMDIDKIMDYDNVKDRIICKLINEEANRDYLKNKPYTKMEDLAVVYQILMDKRDYEQASITVTDNLLEAFGVSLEDIHEQAIRNMDILQPYSFRGISETVIDLMAQNIACEEGISIEDARDMAASMMPETKEMMYVLTNDTKVDGAAAILNDGIRQEIADKIGDFYVLPSSVHEVLIVPKDAGCDRKELEQMVKEVNNTEVAAHEVLSDHVYEYDAKEHELFRSDKTEERTNAREHREEKGERHSLKDRLAEKKDKVNKADLGKEEPTAVKKKQATL
;
A
#
# COMPACT_ATOMS: atom_id res chain seq x y z
N MET A 1 32.25 -4.17 17.56
CA MET A 1 31.44 -5.40 17.63
C MET A 1 30.83 -5.62 16.27
N ASP A 2 30.90 -6.83 15.71
CA ASP A 2 30.25 -7.12 14.44
C ASP A 2 28.72 -7.32 14.62
N TYR A 3 27.99 -7.41 13.50
CA TYR A 3 26.53 -7.51 13.55
C TYR A 3 26.04 -8.83 14.13
N ARG A 4 26.74 -9.94 13.87
CA ARG A 4 26.33 -11.26 14.36
C ARG A 4 26.52 -11.36 15.87
N ASP A 5 27.64 -10.84 16.36
CA ASP A 5 27.90 -10.72 17.79
C ASP A 5 26.83 -9.85 18.48
N PHE A 6 26.38 -8.77 17.83
CA PHE A 6 25.30 -7.93 18.34
C PHE A 6 23.98 -8.69 18.46
N VAL A 7 23.57 -9.41 17.40
CA VAL A 7 22.31 -10.18 17.40
C VAL A 7 22.31 -11.25 18.49
N GLU A 8 23.41 -11.99 18.65
CA GLU A 8 23.52 -13.01 19.71
C GLU A 8 23.51 -12.36 21.11
N GLN A 9 24.21 -11.25 21.31
CA GLN A 9 24.17 -10.54 22.60
C GLN A 9 22.77 -10.04 22.94
N VAL A 10 22.03 -9.50 21.98
CA VAL A 10 20.64 -9.09 22.20
C VAL A 10 19.80 -10.30 22.61
N LYS A 11 19.90 -11.41 21.89
CA LYS A 11 19.14 -12.63 22.17
C LYS A 11 19.44 -13.23 23.55
N GLU A 12 20.70 -13.17 24.00
CA GLU A 12 21.11 -13.69 25.31
C GLU A 12 20.68 -12.78 26.47
N GLN A 13 20.79 -11.46 26.29
CA GLN A 13 20.64 -10.49 27.40
C GLN A 13 19.25 -9.87 27.50
N ILE A 14 18.46 -9.82 26.42
CA ILE A 14 17.16 -9.12 26.43
C ILE A 14 16.20 -9.65 27.51
N ARG A 15 16.35 -10.92 27.91
CA ARG A 15 15.55 -11.52 28.99
C ARG A 15 15.70 -10.77 30.32
N ASP A 16 16.87 -10.21 30.61
CA ASP A 16 17.13 -9.50 31.87
C ASP A 16 16.46 -8.12 31.93
N TYR A 17 16.02 -7.60 30.77
CA TYR A 17 15.33 -6.32 30.62
C TYR A 17 13.81 -6.48 30.54
N LEU A 18 13.32 -7.71 30.40
CA LEU A 18 11.90 -8.01 30.29
C LEU A 18 11.27 -8.30 31.67
N PRO A 19 10.01 -7.91 31.91
CA PRO A 19 9.29 -8.26 33.12
C PRO A 19 9.20 -9.77 33.37
N GLU A 20 8.97 -10.12 34.63
CA GLU A 20 8.87 -11.50 35.13
C GLU A 20 7.94 -12.42 34.31
N LYS A 21 6.85 -11.87 33.76
CA LYS A 21 5.90 -12.63 32.92
C LYS A 21 6.54 -13.24 31.67
N PHE A 22 7.67 -12.70 31.20
CA PHE A 22 8.40 -13.19 30.02
C PHE A 22 9.56 -14.11 30.37
N ARG A 23 9.76 -14.49 31.65
CA ARG A 23 10.87 -15.33 32.07
C ARG A 23 10.96 -16.64 31.28
N ASN A 24 9.81 -17.25 31.01
CA ASN A 24 9.70 -18.51 30.25
C ASN A 24 9.43 -18.30 28.76
N ALA A 25 9.52 -17.06 28.25
CA ALA A 25 9.28 -16.78 26.85
C ALA A 25 10.37 -17.38 25.96
N GLU A 26 9.96 -17.84 24.79
CA GLU A 26 10.85 -18.29 23.72
C GLU A 26 11.35 -17.08 22.95
N ILE A 27 12.66 -16.83 23.03
CA ILE A 27 13.32 -15.72 22.34
C ILE A 27 13.99 -16.27 21.09
N SER A 28 13.67 -15.69 19.95
CA SER A 28 14.16 -16.15 18.66
C SER A 28 14.40 -14.98 17.73
N VAL A 29 15.37 -15.13 16.84
CA VAL A 29 15.69 -14.15 15.80
C VAL A 29 15.59 -14.86 14.46
N HIS A 30 14.84 -14.28 13.54
CA HIS A 30 14.60 -14.83 12.21
C HIS A 30 14.77 -13.76 11.15
N GLU A 31 15.27 -14.14 9.99
CA GLU A 31 15.33 -13.25 8.84
C GLU A 31 13.93 -13.06 8.25
N ILE A 32 13.57 -11.80 7.99
CA ILE A 32 12.30 -11.38 7.43
C ILE A 32 12.58 -10.57 6.17
N ILE A 33 11.86 -10.92 5.11
CA ILE A 33 11.91 -10.20 3.83
C ILE A 33 10.80 -9.16 3.82
N LYS A 34 11.19 -7.89 3.74
CA LYS A 34 10.30 -6.74 3.55
C LYS A 34 10.22 -6.35 2.07
N ASN A 35 9.48 -5.29 1.79
CA ASN A 35 9.37 -4.73 0.44
C ASN A 35 10.77 -4.42 -0.13
N ASN A 36 10.90 -4.57 -1.44
CA ASN A 36 12.13 -4.52 -2.22
C ASN A 36 13.19 -5.52 -1.75
N ASP A 37 12.73 -6.71 -1.33
CA ASP A 37 13.55 -7.81 -0.81
C ASP A 37 14.52 -7.39 0.31
N CYS A 38 14.17 -6.36 1.07
CA CYS A 38 14.96 -5.88 2.19
C CYS A 38 14.95 -6.93 3.31
N ARG A 39 16.10 -7.53 3.57
CA ARG A 39 16.28 -8.57 4.60
C ARG A 39 16.61 -7.92 5.94
N LEU A 40 15.79 -8.21 6.94
CA LEU A 40 15.93 -7.70 8.31
C LEU A 40 15.92 -8.87 9.28
N ASP A 41 16.71 -8.80 10.35
CA ASP A 41 16.66 -9.77 11.43
C ASP A 41 15.65 -9.30 12.48
N GLY A 42 14.55 -10.04 12.59
CA GLY A 42 13.46 -9.77 13.50
C GLY A 42 13.60 -10.57 14.80
N LEU A 43 13.68 -9.87 15.92
CA LEU A 43 13.54 -10.44 17.26
C LEU A 43 12.06 -10.67 17.57
N SER A 44 11.73 -11.90 17.94
CA SER A 44 10.41 -12.29 18.43
C SER A 44 10.55 -12.97 19.79
N ILE A 45 9.66 -12.59 20.71
CA ILE A 45 9.60 -13.13 22.06
C ILE A 45 8.19 -13.72 22.20
N ARG A 46 8.08 -15.05 22.19
CA ARG A 46 6.76 -15.73 22.22
C ARG A 46 6.46 -16.27 23.61
N THR A 47 5.24 -16.06 24.10
CA THR A 47 4.73 -16.64 25.35
C THR A 47 3.68 -17.73 25.06
N GLU A 48 3.31 -18.55 26.04
CA GLU A 48 2.29 -19.61 25.83
C GLU A 48 0.86 -19.02 25.75
N GLU A 49 0.69 -17.85 26.35
CA GLU A 49 -0.57 -17.13 26.49
C GLU A 49 -0.98 -16.44 25.19
N SER A 50 -0.02 -16.08 24.33
CA SER A 50 -0.27 -15.38 23.07
C SER A 50 0.27 -16.13 21.85
N ASN A 51 -0.55 -16.25 20.81
CA ASN A 51 -0.15 -16.79 19.52
C ASN A 51 0.40 -15.72 18.56
N VAL A 52 0.49 -14.46 19.01
CA VAL A 52 1.03 -13.34 18.24
C VAL A 52 2.07 -12.61 19.06
N SER A 53 3.23 -12.37 18.45
CA SER A 53 4.33 -11.64 19.06
C SER A 53 4.67 -10.44 18.18
N PRO A 54 4.90 -9.26 18.76
CA PRO A 54 5.64 -8.21 18.07
C PRO A 54 6.97 -8.73 17.54
N THR A 55 7.40 -8.15 16.43
CA THR A 55 8.69 -8.44 15.80
C THR A 55 9.48 -7.14 15.74
N ILE A 56 10.63 -7.11 16.40
CA ILE A 56 11.50 -5.94 16.45
C ILE A 56 12.69 -6.16 15.53
N TYR A 57 12.86 -5.32 14.50
CA TYR A 57 14.01 -5.41 13.61
C TYR A 57 15.27 -4.91 14.30
N LEU A 58 16.33 -5.72 14.28
CA LEU A 58 17.58 -5.44 14.99
C LEU A 58 18.52 -4.52 14.22
N ASN A 59 18.40 -4.46 12.88
CA ASN A 59 19.29 -3.69 12.01
C ASN A 59 19.37 -2.19 12.38
N PRO A 60 18.26 -1.47 12.67
CA PRO A 60 18.32 -0.06 13.06
C PRO A 60 19.04 0.16 14.40
N TYR A 61 18.92 -0.77 15.34
CA TYR A 61 19.60 -0.67 16.65
C TYR A 61 21.09 -0.94 16.54
N TYR A 62 21.51 -1.80 15.60
CA TYR A 62 22.92 -1.97 15.31
C TYR A 62 23.56 -0.68 14.75
N ALA A 63 22.86 0.05 13.87
CA ALA A 63 23.33 1.34 13.40
C ALA A 63 23.51 2.33 14.57
N LYS A 64 22.55 2.40 15.50
CA LYS A 64 22.67 3.23 16.72
C LYS A 64 23.86 2.84 17.60
N LEU A 65 24.15 1.55 17.73
CA LEU A 65 25.33 1.08 18.44
C LEU A 65 26.63 1.56 17.75
N GLN A 66 26.67 1.50 16.42
CA GLN A 66 27.81 1.98 15.63
C GLN A 66 28.01 3.50 15.78
N ASP A 67 26.92 4.24 15.99
CA ASP A 67 26.92 5.68 16.26
C ASP A 67 27.24 6.03 17.73
N GLY A 68 27.55 5.03 18.56
CA GLY A 68 28.06 5.21 19.92
C GLY A 68 27.04 5.02 21.04
N ALA A 69 25.82 4.55 20.76
CA ALA A 69 24.88 4.16 21.80
C ALA A 69 25.40 2.96 22.63
N GLY A 70 25.03 2.90 23.92
CA GLY A 70 25.38 1.78 24.79
C GLY A 70 24.52 0.54 24.51
N MET A 71 25.08 -0.66 24.70
CA MET A 71 24.32 -1.90 24.57
C MET A 71 23.15 -1.97 25.57
N GLU A 72 23.39 -1.57 26.81
CA GLU A 72 22.36 -1.58 27.87
C GLU A 72 21.17 -0.67 27.51
N ASP A 73 21.44 0.50 26.92
CA ASP A 73 20.41 1.43 26.47
C ASP A 73 19.58 0.83 25.32
N ILE A 74 20.26 0.15 24.38
CA ILE A 74 19.58 -0.53 23.25
C ILE A 74 18.67 -1.63 23.77
N LEU A 75 19.13 -2.46 24.71
CA LEU A 75 18.34 -3.54 25.30
C LEU A 75 17.11 -3.00 26.03
N ALA A 76 17.27 -1.93 26.80
CA ALA A 76 16.16 -1.27 27.49
C ALA A 76 15.12 -0.75 26.50
N VAL A 77 15.55 -0.03 25.45
CA VAL A 77 14.64 0.48 24.42
C VAL A 77 13.91 -0.64 23.68
N ILE A 78 14.61 -1.72 23.30
CA ILE A 78 13.99 -2.89 22.66
C ILE A 78 12.95 -3.53 23.60
N ALA A 79 13.26 -3.68 24.88
CA ALA A 79 12.35 -4.26 25.86
C ALA A 79 11.11 -3.37 26.10
N ASP A 80 11.29 -2.05 26.17
CA ASP A 80 10.19 -1.10 26.35
C ASP A 80 9.24 -1.12 25.14
N ILE A 81 9.77 -1.05 23.92
CA ILE A 81 8.98 -1.14 22.68
C ILE A 81 8.26 -2.49 22.62
N TYR A 82 8.95 -3.59 22.95
CA TYR A 82 8.32 -4.90 22.96
C TYR A 82 7.11 -4.94 23.90
N GLN A 83 7.24 -4.37 25.10
CA GLN A 83 6.19 -4.33 26.11
C GLN A 83 5.02 -3.44 25.70
N GLU A 84 5.30 -2.28 25.10
CA GLU A 84 4.29 -1.33 24.63
C GLU A 84 3.39 -1.96 23.56
N HIS A 85 3.97 -2.74 22.66
CA HIS A 85 3.24 -3.40 21.57
C HIS A 85 2.78 -4.84 21.90
N TYR A 86 3.07 -5.36 23.09
CA TYR A 86 2.69 -6.71 23.47
C TYR A 86 1.18 -6.86 23.59
N VAL A 87 0.63 -7.85 22.88
CA VAL A 87 -0.79 -8.19 22.93
C VAL A 87 -1.00 -9.44 23.77
N ASP A 88 -1.56 -9.25 24.96
CA ASP A 88 -1.94 -10.31 25.91
C ASP A 88 -3.27 -10.98 25.54
N GLN A 89 -3.45 -11.32 24.26
CA GLN A 89 -4.66 -11.94 23.73
C GLN A 89 -4.32 -12.87 22.57
N LYS A 90 -4.99 -14.03 22.53
CA LYS A 90 -4.92 -14.91 21.36
C LYS A 90 -5.74 -14.33 20.23
N MET A 91 -5.11 -14.14 19.07
CA MET A 91 -5.82 -13.83 17.84
C MET A 91 -6.59 -15.05 17.37
N ASP A 92 -7.83 -14.82 16.98
CA ASP A 92 -8.75 -15.82 16.47
C ASP A 92 -8.38 -16.13 15.00
N ILE A 93 -7.53 -17.14 14.81
CA ILE A 93 -6.99 -17.52 13.51
C ILE A 93 -8.11 -18.00 12.58
N ASP A 94 -9.12 -18.69 13.13
CA ASP A 94 -10.24 -19.21 12.35
C ASP A 94 -11.01 -18.07 11.67
N LYS A 95 -11.17 -16.93 12.35
CA LYS A 95 -11.77 -15.72 11.74
C LYS A 95 -10.94 -15.12 10.63
N ILE A 96 -9.61 -15.24 10.68
CA ILE A 96 -8.71 -14.70 9.67
C ILE A 96 -8.67 -15.62 8.44
N MET A 97 -8.81 -16.93 8.63
CA MET A 97 -8.88 -17.93 7.56
C MET A 97 -10.24 -17.98 6.86
N ASP A 98 -11.30 -17.44 7.47
CA ASP A 98 -12.62 -17.36 6.87
C ASP A 98 -12.77 -16.08 6.01
N TYR A 99 -12.86 -16.29 4.69
CA TYR A 99 -13.03 -15.23 3.71
C TYR A 99 -14.21 -14.31 4.02
N ASP A 100 -15.35 -14.86 4.44
CA ASP A 100 -16.55 -14.06 4.69
C ASP A 100 -16.38 -13.08 5.86
N ASN A 101 -15.47 -13.38 6.81
CA ASN A 101 -15.15 -12.50 7.93
C ASN A 101 -14.14 -11.41 7.59
N VAL A 102 -13.32 -11.59 6.55
CA VAL A 102 -12.20 -10.67 6.23
C VAL A 102 -12.37 -9.93 4.91
N LYS A 103 -13.24 -10.40 4.00
CA LYS A 103 -13.37 -9.86 2.63
C LYS A 103 -13.60 -8.36 2.57
N ASP A 104 -14.32 -7.78 3.53
CA ASP A 104 -14.63 -6.34 3.59
C ASP A 104 -13.49 -5.51 4.20
N ARG A 105 -12.34 -6.13 4.49
CA ARG A 105 -11.13 -5.52 5.05
C ARG A 105 -9.88 -5.75 4.19
N ILE A 106 -10.02 -6.44 3.06
CA ILE A 106 -8.90 -6.68 2.15
C ILE A 106 -8.64 -5.40 1.34
N ILE A 107 -7.40 -4.94 1.30
CA ILE A 107 -6.96 -3.77 0.52
C ILE A 107 -5.80 -4.14 -0.39
N CYS A 108 -5.53 -3.28 -1.36
CA CYS A 108 -4.37 -3.39 -2.23
C CYS A 108 -3.15 -2.68 -1.62
N LYS A 109 -1.98 -3.24 -1.84
CA LYS A 109 -0.69 -2.55 -1.71
C LYS A 109 0.04 -2.68 -3.04
N LEU A 110 0.61 -1.56 -3.50
CA LEU A 110 1.36 -1.50 -4.76
C LEU A 110 2.85 -1.56 -4.46
N ILE A 111 3.57 -2.48 -5.12
CA ILE A 111 5.02 -2.67 -4.96
C ILE A 111 5.69 -2.90 -6.33
N ASN A 112 7.02 -2.81 -6.39
CA ASN A 112 7.75 -3.20 -7.60
C ASN A 112 7.77 -4.72 -7.76
N GLU A 113 7.49 -5.25 -8.95
CA GLU A 113 7.53 -6.71 -9.18
C GLU A 113 8.97 -7.26 -9.14
N GLU A 114 9.90 -6.60 -9.83
CA GLU A 114 11.27 -7.11 -9.99
C GLU A 114 12.10 -6.96 -8.71
N ALA A 115 11.93 -5.87 -7.96
CA ALA A 115 12.61 -5.69 -6.69
C ALA A 115 12.09 -6.61 -5.58
N ASN A 116 10.93 -7.26 -5.76
CA ASN A 116 10.26 -8.10 -4.77
C ASN A 116 10.20 -9.59 -5.14
N ARG A 117 11.14 -10.08 -5.95
CA ARG A 117 11.14 -11.47 -6.45
C ARG A 117 11.13 -12.50 -5.32
N ASP A 118 11.87 -12.27 -4.23
CA ASP A 118 11.87 -13.17 -3.08
C ASP A 118 10.61 -12.98 -2.21
N TYR A 119 10.21 -11.74 -1.98
CA TYR A 119 9.01 -11.38 -1.21
C TYR A 119 7.74 -11.97 -1.83
N LEU A 120 7.64 -12.01 -3.17
CA LEU A 120 6.46 -12.46 -3.91
C LEU A 120 6.34 -13.99 -4.04
N LYS A 121 7.35 -14.79 -3.66
CA LYS A 121 7.37 -16.25 -3.90
C LYS A 121 6.19 -17.02 -3.33
N ASN A 122 5.55 -16.50 -2.28
CA ASN A 122 4.46 -17.15 -1.56
C ASN A 122 3.23 -16.24 -1.41
N LYS A 123 3.08 -15.25 -2.31
CA LYS A 123 2.03 -14.25 -2.23
C LYS A 123 1.28 -14.16 -3.56
N PRO A 124 -0.06 -14.15 -3.53
CA PRO A 124 -0.84 -13.88 -4.71
C PRO A 124 -0.69 -12.41 -5.10
N TYR A 125 -0.47 -12.15 -6.39
CA TYR A 125 -0.35 -10.78 -6.89
C TYR A 125 -0.89 -10.65 -8.31
N THR A 126 -1.43 -9.47 -8.62
CA THR A 126 -1.82 -9.08 -9.98
C THR A 126 -0.76 -8.16 -10.56
N LYS A 127 -0.27 -8.47 -11.77
CA LYS A 127 0.76 -7.70 -12.45
C LYS A 127 0.18 -6.46 -13.13
N MET A 128 0.88 -5.33 -13.01
CA MET A 128 0.59 -4.08 -13.72
C MET A 128 1.90 -3.45 -14.20
N GLU A 129 2.21 -3.57 -15.50
CA GLU A 129 3.52 -3.16 -16.06
C GLU A 129 4.71 -3.80 -15.30
N ASP A 130 5.56 -3.03 -14.61
CA ASP A 130 6.62 -3.53 -13.70
C ASP A 130 6.23 -3.54 -12.22
N LEU A 131 4.97 -3.26 -11.91
CA LEU A 131 4.43 -3.28 -10.55
C LEU A 131 3.67 -4.58 -10.28
N ALA A 132 3.59 -4.92 -9.00
CA ALA A 132 2.76 -5.99 -8.47
C ALA A 132 1.76 -5.41 -7.47
N VAL A 133 0.50 -5.76 -7.64
CA VAL A 133 -0.57 -5.50 -6.67
C VAL A 133 -0.65 -6.71 -5.74
N VAL A 134 -0.26 -6.51 -4.48
CA VAL A 134 -0.41 -7.50 -3.41
C VAL A 134 -1.57 -7.12 -2.50
N TYR A 135 -2.04 -8.07 -1.69
CA TYR A 135 -3.25 -7.87 -0.88
C TYR A 135 -2.94 -7.97 0.61
N GLN A 136 -3.64 -7.15 1.39
CA GLN A 136 -3.50 -7.13 2.84
C GLN A 136 -4.87 -7.04 3.52
N ILE A 137 -5.03 -7.70 4.65
CA ILE A 137 -6.21 -7.60 5.50
C ILE A 137 -5.93 -6.52 6.54
N LEU A 138 -6.74 -5.45 6.54
CA LEU A 138 -6.68 -4.45 7.58
C LEU A 138 -7.21 -5.01 8.90
N MET A 139 -6.43 -4.82 9.96
CA MET A 139 -6.83 -5.11 11.32
C MET A 139 -7.47 -3.87 11.93
N ASP A 140 -8.37 -4.09 12.90
CA ASP A 140 -9.02 -2.98 13.59
C ASP A 140 -7.97 -2.08 14.26
N LYS A 141 -8.07 -0.77 14.01
CA LYS A 141 -7.15 0.24 14.55
C LYS A 141 -7.13 0.13 16.08
N ARG A 142 -6.01 -0.28 16.65
CA ARG A 142 -5.72 -0.06 18.07
C ARG A 142 -4.80 1.15 18.15
N ASP A 143 -5.36 2.23 18.67
CA ASP A 143 -4.84 3.55 19.07
C ASP A 143 -3.67 4.22 18.30
N TYR A 144 -2.67 3.52 17.73
CA TYR A 144 -1.52 4.19 17.12
C TYR A 144 -0.91 3.59 15.84
N GLU A 145 -1.32 2.43 15.33
CA GLU A 145 -0.80 1.92 14.03
C GLU A 145 -1.85 1.16 13.21
N GLN A 146 -1.82 1.35 11.88
CA GLN A 146 -2.60 0.56 10.93
C GLN A 146 -1.94 -0.82 10.77
N ALA A 147 -2.33 -1.77 11.61
CA ALA A 147 -1.86 -3.14 11.51
C ALA A 147 -2.53 -3.86 10.33
N SER A 148 -1.76 -4.64 9.57
CA SER A 148 -2.28 -5.44 8.46
C SER A 148 -1.65 -6.82 8.41
N ILE A 149 -2.39 -7.78 7.85
CA ILE A 149 -1.91 -9.14 7.57
C ILE A 149 -1.76 -9.29 6.07
N THR A 150 -0.57 -9.63 5.58
CA THR A 150 -0.36 -9.92 4.16
C THR A 150 -1.09 -11.20 3.76
N VAL A 151 -1.87 -11.14 2.68
CA VAL A 151 -2.48 -12.32 2.09
C VAL A 151 -1.37 -13.15 1.43
N THR A 152 -1.29 -14.43 1.79
CA THR A 152 -0.33 -15.40 1.25
C THR A 152 -1.06 -16.45 0.41
N ASP A 153 -0.33 -17.26 -0.35
CA ASP A 153 -0.95 -18.33 -1.15
C ASP A 153 -1.76 -19.28 -0.28
N ASN A 154 -1.27 -19.59 0.93
CA ASN A 154 -1.98 -20.40 1.92
C ASN A 154 -3.32 -19.78 2.36
N LEU A 155 -3.37 -18.44 2.51
CA LEU A 155 -4.62 -17.74 2.86
C LEU A 155 -5.57 -17.72 1.68
N LEU A 156 -5.08 -17.48 0.46
CA LEU A 156 -5.90 -17.54 -0.75
C LEU A 156 -6.51 -18.94 -0.94
N GLU A 157 -5.72 -19.99 -0.75
CA GLU A 157 -6.20 -21.39 -0.77
C GLU A 157 -7.25 -21.65 0.32
N ALA A 158 -7.03 -21.16 1.54
CA ALA A 158 -7.98 -21.29 2.64
C ALA A 158 -9.31 -20.57 2.36
N PHE A 159 -9.25 -19.39 1.72
CA PHE A 159 -10.44 -18.63 1.33
C PHE A 159 -11.27 -19.34 0.24
N GLY A 160 -10.63 -20.16 -0.59
CA GLY A 160 -11.32 -20.87 -1.67
C GLY A 160 -11.87 -19.95 -2.77
N VAL A 161 -11.26 -18.76 -2.92
CA VAL A 161 -11.64 -17.76 -3.93
C VAL A 161 -10.54 -17.58 -4.97
N SER A 162 -10.86 -16.97 -6.12
CA SER A 162 -9.86 -16.70 -7.15
C SER A 162 -9.04 -15.44 -6.83
N LEU A 163 -7.87 -15.31 -7.47
CA LEU A 163 -7.05 -14.10 -7.42
C LEU A 163 -7.83 -12.89 -7.93
N GLU A 164 -8.63 -13.07 -9.00
CA GLU A 164 -9.48 -12.04 -9.57
C GLU A 164 -10.54 -11.55 -8.58
N ASP A 165 -11.17 -12.47 -7.84
CA ASP A 165 -12.18 -12.10 -6.82
C ASP A 165 -11.56 -11.28 -5.69
N ILE A 166 -10.36 -11.66 -5.22
CA ILE A 166 -9.62 -10.87 -4.24
C ILE A 166 -9.28 -9.48 -4.80
N HIS A 167 -8.80 -9.41 -6.05
CA HIS A 167 -8.44 -8.16 -6.68
C HIS A 167 -9.64 -7.20 -6.76
N GLU A 168 -10.76 -7.66 -7.31
CA GLU A 168 -11.97 -6.85 -7.44
C GLU A 168 -12.54 -6.45 -6.08
N GLN A 169 -12.49 -7.33 -5.08
CA GLN A 169 -12.90 -7.01 -3.72
C GLN A 169 -12.00 -5.94 -3.08
N ALA A 170 -10.68 -6.10 -3.21
CA ALA A 170 -9.71 -5.19 -2.62
C ALA A 170 -9.83 -3.77 -3.20
N ILE A 171 -10.02 -3.65 -4.52
CA ILE A 171 -10.25 -2.36 -5.18
C ILE A 171 -11.52 -1.68 -4.64
N ARG A 172 -12.64 -2.41 -4.49
CA ARG A 172 -13.89 -1.87 -3.93
C ARG A 172 -13.73 -1.41 -2.48
N ASN A 173 -12.95 -2.14 -1.69
CA ASN A 173 -12.73 -1.79 -0.29
C ASN A 173 -11.89 -0.52 -0.12
N MET A 174 -10.96 -0.22 -1.03
CA MET A 174 -10.13 0.99 -0.94
C MET A 174 -10.99 2.25 -0.89
N ASP A 175 -12.08 2.33 -1.66
CA ASP A 175 -12.97 3.49 -1.68
C ASP A 175 -13.63 3.79 -0.33
N ILE A 176 -13.78 2.76 0.52
CA ILE A 176 -14.44 2.85 1.83
C ILE A 176 -13.42 2.92 2.96
N LEU A 177 -12.39 2.07 2.91
CA LEU A 177 -11.43 1.89 4.00
C LEU A 177 -10.22 2.83 3.93
N GLN A 178 -9.87 3.28 2.72
CA GLN A 178 -8.74 4.17 2.47
C GLN A 178 -9.10 5.21 1.40
N PRO A 179 -10.07 6.10 1.68
CA PRO A 179 -10.44 7.15 0.74
C PRO A 179 -9.21 7.92 0.26
N TYR A 180 -9.12 8.15 -1.05
CA TYR A 180 -7.98 8.84 -1.62
C TYR A 180 -8.00 10.34 -1.29
N SER A 181 -6.81 10.92 -1.25
CA SER A 181 -6.55 12.35 -1.22
C SER A 181 -5.79 12.71 -2.48
N PHE A 182 -6.32 13.65 -3.27
CA PHE A 182 -5.65 14.24 -4.43
C PHE A 182 -5.58 15.76 -4.25
N ARG A 183 -4.38 16.27 -3.93
CA ARG A 183 -4.16 17.69 -3.58
C ARG A 183 -2.94 18.25 -4.29
N GLY A 184 -2.94 19.55 -4.53
CA GLY A 184 -1.76 20.24 -5.05
C GLY A 184 -0.58 20.09 -4.10
N ILE A 185 0.64 20.00 -4.63
CA ILE A 185 1.83 19.91 -3.79
C ILE A 185 1.97 21.16 -2.91
N SER A 186 1.52 22.33 -3.40
CA SER A 186 1.53 23.59 -2.65
C SER A 186 0.70 23.48 -1.37
N GLU A 187 -0.48 22.83 -1.42
CA GLU A 187 -1.30 22.61 -0.21
C GLU A 187 -0.59 21.72 0.80
N THR A 188 0.12 20.70 0.33
CA THR A 188 0.89 19.78 1.19
C THR A 188 2.05 20.51 1.86
N VAL A 189 2.73 21.40 1.12
CA VAL A 189 3.80 22.26 1.65
C VAL A 189 3.25 23.26 2.66
N ILE A 190 2.09 23.87 2.39
CA ILE A 190 1.40 24.78 3.32
C ILE A 190 1.08 24.05 4.63
N ASP A 191 0.51 22.85 4.57
CA ASP A 191 0.16 22.07 5.76
C ASP A 191 1.41 21.75 6.61
N LEU A 192 2.56 21.47 5.97
CA LEU A 192 3.83 21.22 6.67
C LEU A 192 4.42 22.49 7.29
N MET A 193 4.39 23.62 6.57
CA MET A 193 4.81 24.92 7.10
C MET A 193 3.93 25.37 8.28
N ALA A 194 2.62 25.16 8.17
CA ALA A 194 1.66 25.51 9.21
C ALA A 194 1.95 24.76 10.52
N GLN A 195 2.33 23.48 10.46
CA GLN A 195 2.71 22.70 11.64
C GLN A 195 3.93 23.30 12.34
N ASN A 196 4.96 23.68 11.57
CA ASN A 196 6.17 24.30 12.12
C ASN A 196 5.85 25.67 12.74
N ILE A 197 5.12 26.53 12.03
CA ILE A 197 4.73 27.86 12.53
C ILE A 197 3.86 27.74 13.79
N ALA A 198 2.87 26.85 13.80
CA ALA A 198 2.02 26.66 14.98
C ALA A 198 2.83 26.23 16.21
N CYS A 199 3.84 25.38 16.01
CA CYS A 199 4.74 24.95 17.09
C CYS A 199 5.69 26.07 17.56
N GLU A 200 6.25 26.86 16.64
CA GLU A 200 7.22 27.91 16.95
C GLU A 200 6.56 29.16 17.57
N GLU A 201 5.43 29.58 17.01
CA GLU A 201 4.72 30.81 17.41
C GLU A 201 3.63 30.54 18.47
N GLY A 202 3.31 29.27 18.74
CA GLY A 202 2.29 28.89 19.74
C GLY A 202 0.87 29.31 19.35
N ILE A 203 0.58 29.42 18.06
CA ILE A 203 -0.73 29.82 17.51
C ILE A 203 -1.55 28.60 17.08
N SER A 204 -2.83 28.83 16.72
CA SER A 204 -3.66 27.75 16.20
C SER A 204 -3.17 27.28 14.83
N ILE A 205 -3.44 26.00 14.49
CA ILE A 205 -3.04 25.45 13.18
C ILE A 205 -3.77 26.17 12.03
N GLU A 206 -4.99 26.68 12.25
CA GLU A 206 -5.72 27.46 11.26
C GLU A 206 -5.04 28.80 10.99
N ASP A 207 -4.66 29.54 12.04
CA ASP A 207 -3.96 30.82 11.88
C ASP A 207 -2.58 30.61 11.23
N ALA A 208 -1.86 29.55 11.62
CA ALA A 208 -0.57 29.21 11.03
C ALA A 208 -0.70 28.83 9.54
N ARG A 209 -1.81 28.20 9.15
CA ARG A 209 -2.08 27.83 7.76
C ARG A 209 -2.36 29.05 6.91
N ASP A 210 -3.14 30.01 7.41
CA ASP A 210 -3.40 31.27 6.71
C ASP A 210 -2.09 32.06 6.53
N MET A 211 -1.22 32.07 7.54
CA MET A 211 0.12 32.66 7.45
C MET A 211 0.97 31.95 6.38
N ALA A 212 1.08 30.62 6.43
CA ALA A 212 1.84 29.85 5.43
C ALA A 212 1.33 30.06 4.01
N ALA A 213 0.00 30.05 3.81
CA ALA A 213 -0.62 30.30 2.51
C ALA A 213 -0.29 31.70 1.96
N SER A 214 -0.28 32.73 2.82
CA SER A 214 0.07 34.11 2.42
C SER A 214 1.53 34.28 1.98
N MET A 215 2.41 33.35 2.34
CA MET A 215 3.82 33.34 1.96
C MET A 215 4.06 32.64 0.63
N MET A 216 3.09 31.89 0.11
CA MET A 216 3.20 31.20 -1.17
C MET A 216 2.72 32.08 -2.33
N PRO A 217 3.42 32.05 -3.48
CA PRO A 217 2.94 32.75 -4.67
C PRO A 217 1.68 32.07 -5.23
N GLU A 218 0.70 32.85 -5.67
CA GLU A 218 -0.47 32.32 -6.39
C GLU A 218 -0.06 31.89 -7.81
N THR A 219 0.36 30.64 -7.96
CA THR A 219 0.71 30.04 -9.25
C THR A 219 -0.20 28.87 -9.58
N LYS A 220 -0.41 28.61 -10.89
CA LYS A 220 -1.11 27.40 -11.33
C LYS A 220 -0.35 26.19 -10.78
N GLU A 221 -1.09 25.28 -10.14
CA GLU A 221 -0.53 24.04 -9.61
C GLU A 221 -0.11 23.11 -10.76
N MET A 222 1.15 22.70 -10.75
CA MET A 222 1.76 21.88 -11.79
C MET A 222 2.10 20.46 -11.30
N MET A 223 1.91 20.20 -10.01
CA MET A 223 2.18 18.90 -9.42
C MET A 223 1.20 18.62 -8.30
N TYR A 224 0.71 17.39 -8.24
CA TYR A 224 -0.29 16.95 -7.29
C TYR A 224 0.18 15.69 -6.59
N VAL A 225 -0.23 15.51 -5.34
CA VAL A 225 0.04 14.32 -4.54
C VAL A 225 -1.24 13.48 -4.52
N LEU A 226 -1.12 12.22 -4.96
CA LEU A 226 -2.17 11.21 -4.81
C LEU A 226 -1.74 10.21 -3.72
N THR A 227 -2.52 10.15 -2.66
CA THR A 227 -2.32 9.24 -1.52
C THR A 227 -3.68 8.84 -0.93
N ASN A 228 -3.72 8.19 0.24
CA ASN A 228 -4.94 7.93 1.01
C ASN A 228 -4.97 8.76 2.31
N ASP A 229 -6.09 8.71 3.02
CA ASP A 229 -6.32 9.42 4.28
C ASP A 229 -5.34 9.02 5.39
N THR A 230 -4.82 7.79 5.39
CA THR A 230 -3.81 7.32 6.36
C THR A 230 -2.38 7.64 5.95
N LYS A 231 -2.13 8.06 4.70
CA LYS A 231 -0.80 8.23 4.09
C LYS A 231 0.06 6.96 4.15
N VAL A 232 -0.57 5.79 4.24
CA VAL A 232 0.10 4.47 4.32
C VAL A 232 -0.34 3.60 3.15
N ASP A 233 0.62 3.13 2.34
CA ASP A 233 0.36 2.35 1.13
C ASP A 233 -0.60 3.05 0.13
N GLY A 234 -0.65 4.38 0.19
CA GLY A 234 -1.59 5.21 -0.57
C GLY A 234 -1.32 5.30 -2.07
N ALA A 235 -0.14 4.88 -2.55
CA ALA A 235 0.13 4.78 -3.98
C ALA A 235 -0.86 3.83 -4.68
N ALA A 236 -1.42 2.86 -3.94
CA ALA A 236 -2.44 1.94 -4.46
C ALA A 236 -3.71 2.65 -4.96
N ALA A 237 -3.97 3.91 -4.54
CA ALA A 237 -5.09 4.70 -5.06
C ALA A 237 -5.05 4.85 -6.59
N ILE A 238 -3.86 4.84 -7.22
CA ILE A 238 -3.74 4.93 -8.69
C ILE A 238 -4.35 3.72 -9.41
N LEU A 239 -4.56 2.59 -8.71
CA LEU A 239 -5.12 1.37 -9.29
C LEU A 239 -6.60 1.52 -9.63
N ASN A 240 -7.32 2.45 -9.00
CA ASN A 240 -8.74 2.65 -9.26
C ASN A 240 -8.97 3.46 -10.55
N ASP A 241 -9.60 2.83 -11.54
CA ASP A 241 -9.96 3.45 -12.83
C ASP A 241 -10.81 4.72 -12.66
N GLY A 242 -11.73 4.73 -11.69
CA GLY A 242 -12.58 5.88 -11.39
C GLY A 242 -11.78 7.07 -10.88
N ILE A 243 -10.79 6.84 -10.01
CA ILE A 243 -9.88 7.88 -9.51
C ILE A 243 -9.05 8.44 -10.67
N ARG A 244 -8.46 7.57 -11.51
CA ARG A 244 -7.70 8.03 -12.68
C ARG A 244 -8.55 8.87 -13.62
N GLN A 245 -9.81 8.49 -13.82
CA GLN A 245 -10.73 9.27 -14.65
C GLN A 245 -11.07 10.62 -14.02
N GLU A 246 -11.35 10.67 -12.72
CA GLU A 246 -11.64 11.93 -12.05
C GLU A 246 -10.45 12.89 -12.11
N ILE A 247 -9.23 12.38 -11.94
CA ILE A 247 -8.01 13.17 -12.11
C ILE A 247 -7.92 13.68 -13.56
N ALA A 248 -8.12 12.83 -14.55
CA ALA A 248 -8.08 13.23 -15.94
C ALA A 248 -9.17 14.25 -16.34
N ASP A 249 -10.35 14.16 -15.74
CA ASP A 249 -11.41 15.15 -15.94
C ASP A 249 -11.04 16.53 -15.37
N LYS A 250 -10.19 16.57 -14.32
CA LYS A 250 -9.70 17.80 -13.68
C LYS A 250 -8.50 18.42 -14.40
N ILE A 251 -7.53 17.61 -14.80
CA ILE A 251 -6.21 18.10 -15.29
C ILE A 251 -5.81 17.58 -16.68
N GLY A 252 -6.63 16.78 -17.34
CA GLY A 252 -6.32 16.15 -18.63
C GLY A 252 -5.39 14.94 -18.49
N ASP A 253 -4.72 14.55 -19.58
CA ASP A 253 -3.71 13.49 -19.54
C ASP A 253 -2.56 13.89 -18.59
N PHE A 254 -2.03 12.91 -17.85
CA PHE A 254 -1.03 13.15 -16.82
C PHE A 254 0.07 12.09 -16.80
N TYR A 255 1.21 12.46 -16.23
CA TYR A 255 2.28 11.57 -15.81
C TYR A 255 2.07 11.14 -14.35
N VAL A 256 2.50 9.93 -14.03
CA VAL A 256 2.57 9.41 -12.66
C VAL A 256 4.03 9.12 -12.33
N LEU A 257 4.48 9.62 -11.19
CA LEU A 257 5.82 9.49 -10.65
C LEU A 257 5.75 8.69 -9.34
N PRO A 258 5.95 7.37 -9.41
CA PRO A 258 5.76 6.45 -8.29
C PRO A 258 7.05 6.25 -7.50
N SER A 259 7.54 7.30 -6.84
CA SER A 259 8.76 7.20 -6.02
C SER A 259 8.55 6.40 -4.73
N SER A 260 7.35 6.39 -4.16
CA SER A 260 7.04 5.74 -2.87
C SER A 260 5.83 4.82 -2.97
N VAL A 261 5.76 3.78 -2.13
CA VAL A 261 4.55 2.97 -1.93
C VAL A 261 3.43 3.75 -1.21
N HIS A 262 3.77 4.84 -0.53
CA HIS A 262 2.83 5.63 0.28
C HIS A 262 2.04 6.67 -0.53
N GLU A 263 2.60 7.14 -1.64
CA GLU A 263 2.00 8.18 -2.48
C GLU A 263 2.64 8.20 -3.87
N VAL A 264 1.91 8.72 -4.84
CA VAL A 264 2.44 9.00 -6.18
C VAL A 264 2.27 10.48 -6.51
N LEU A 265 3.25 11.05 -7.19
CA LEU A 265 3.14 12.40 -7.72
C LEU A 265 2.49 12.36 -9.11
N ILE A 266 1.59 13.29 -9.35
CA ILE A 266 0.85 13.44 -10.60
C ILE A 266 1.23 14.78 -11.23
N VAL A 267 1.68 14.74 -12.49
CA VAL A 267 2.09 15.93 -13.24
C VAL A 267 1.25 16.02 -14.52
N PRO A 268 0.44 17.08 -14.72
CA PRO A 268 -0.30 17.28 -15.96
C PRO A 268 0.64 17.32 -17.17
N LYS A 269 0.25 16.72 -18.29
CA LYS A 269 1.08 16.77 -19.52
C LYS A 269 1.20 18.18 -20.10
N ASP A 270 0.24 19.06 -19.81
CA ASP A 270 0.26 20.46 -20.24
C ASP A 270 1.19 21.34 -19.39
N ALA A 271 1.82 20.80 -18.34
CA ALA A 271 2.80 21.51 -17.51
C ALA A 271 4.12 21.80 -18.24
N GLY A 272 4.34 21.18 -19.40
CA GLY A 272 5.53 21.43 -20.24
C GLY A 272 6.82 20.75 -19.74
N CYS A 273 6.71 19.79 -18.82
CA CYS A 273 7.84 19.01 -18.34
C CYS A 273 8.29 17.97 -19.38
N ASP A 274 9.60 17.83 -19.59
CA ASP A 274 10.15 16.77 -20.42
C ASP A 274 10.11 15.43 -19.67
N ARG A 275 9.74 14.37 -20.37
CA ARG A 275 9.63 13.03 -19.79
C ARG A 275 10.96 12.54 -19.19
N LYS A 276 12.11 12.82 -19.82
CA LYS A 276 13.42 12.40 -19.31
C LYS A 276 13.80 13.15 -18.05
N GLU A 277 13.41 14.41 -17.93
CA GLU A 277 13.60 15.19 -16.71
C GLU A 277 12.78 14.60 -15.56
N LEU A 278 11.53 14.20 -15.82
CA LEU A 278 10.69 13.53 -14.83
C LEU A 278 11.28 12.17 -14.40
N GLU A 279 11.77 11.36 -15.35
CA GLU A 279 12.43 10.08 -15.02
C GLU A 279 13.70 10.28 -14.19
N GLN A 280 14.50 11.31 -14.50
CA GLN A 280 15.69 11.64 -13.74
C GLN A 280 15.33 12.08 -12.31
N MET A 281 14.29 12.90 -12.16
CA MET A 281 13.79 13.35 -10.86
C MET A 281 13.33 12.17 -9.98
N VAL A 282 12.56 11.22 -10.53
CA VAL A 282 12.12 10.02 -9.81
C VAL A 282 13.33 9.22 -9.30
N LYS A 283 14.32 8.98 -10.16
CA LYS A 283 15.54 8.25 -9.80
C LYS A 283 16.34 8.97 -8.72
N GLU A 284 16.47 10.29 -8.80
CA GLU A 284 17.18 11.07 -7.79
C GLU A 284 16.51 10.92 -6.42
N VAL A 285 15.20 11.16 -6.35
CA VAL A 285 14.40 11.03 -5.12
C VAL A 285 14.50 9.62 -4.53
N ASN A 286 14.39 8.58 -5.36
CA ASN A 286 14.48 7.19 -4.92
C ASN A 286 15.85 6.84 -4.31
N ASN A 287 16.93 7.49 -4.78
CA ASN A 287 18.28 7.22 -4.33
C ASN A 287 18.71 8.06 -3.12
N THR A 288 18.06 9.20 -2.85
CA THR A 288 18.50 10.13 -1.79
C THR A 288 17.49 10.31 -0.66
N GLU A 289 16.19 10.33 -0.95
CA GLU A 289 15.16 10.75 0.01
C GLU A 289 14.24 9.62 0.48
N VAL A 290 14.12 8.52 -0.27
CA VAL A 290 13.18 7.43 0.03
C VAL A 290 13.93 6.23 0.61
N ALA A 291 13.40 5.65 1.69
CA ALA A 291 13.98 4.43 2.25
C ALA A 291 13.93 3.30 1.21
N ALA A 292 14.98 2.47 1.16
CA ALA A 292 15.07 1.41 0.15
C ALA A 292 13.87 0.44 0.12
N HIS A 293 13.20 0.23 1.26
CA HIS A 293 12.01 -0.62 1.38
C HIS A 293 10.68 0.11 1.09
N GLU A 294 10.71 1.41 0.78
CA GLU A 294 9.54 2.23 0.44
C GLU A 294 9.53 2.64 -1.03
N VAL A 295 10.66 2.50 -1.74
CA VAL A 295 10.76 2.81 -3.18
C VAL A 295 9.75 1.96 -3.98
N LEU A 296 9.01 2.60 -4.89
CA LEU A 296 8.00 1.90 -5.70
C LEU A 296 8.47 1.63 -7.15
N SER A 297 8.93 2.63 -7.91
CA SER A 297 9.57 2.39 -9.21
C SER A 297 10.44 3.58 -9.65
N ASP A 298 11.46 3.30 -10.45
CA ASP A 298 12.31 4.29 -11.12
C ASP A 298 11.71 4.77 -12.46
N HIS A 299 10.54 4.24 -12.85
CA HIS A 299 9.89 4.53 -14.11
C HIS A 299 8.76 5.55 -13.94
N VAL A 300 8.65 6.45 -14.91
CA VAL A 300 7.49 7.33 -15.07
C VAL A 300 6.42 6.58 -15.85
N TYR A 301 5.16 6.84 -15.51
CA TYR A 301 4.00 6.29 -16.18
C TYR A 301 3.18 7.40 -16.81
N GLU A 302 2.42 7.06 -17.84
CA GLU A 302 1.47 7.93 -18.53
C GLU A 302 0.08 7.36 -18.42
N TYR A 303 -0.89 8.23 -18.12
CA TYR A 303 -2.29 7.92 -18.27
C TYR A 303 -2.83 8.54 -19.57
N ASP A 304 -3.41 7.70 -20.44
CA ASP A 304 -4.16 8.13 -21.62
C ASP A 304 -5.66 8.15 -21.27
N ALA A 305 -6.24 9.34 -21.15
CA ALA A 305 -7.65 9.49 -20.77
C ALA A 305 -8.63 9.00 -21.84
N LYS A 306 -8.19 8.86 -23.11
CA LYS A 306 -9.04 8.35 -24.20
C LYS A 306 -9.16 6.84 -24.14
N GLU A 307 -8.06 6.15 -23.87
CA GLU A 307 -8.01 4.69 -23.80
C GLU A 307 -8.27 4.17 -22.38
N HIS A 308 -8.22 5.02 -21.36
CA HIS A 308 -8.30 4.68 -19.93
C HIS A 308 -7.17 3.73 -19.48
N GLU A 309 -5.98 3.89 -20.06
CA GLU A 309 -4.83 3.02 -19.80
C GLU A 309 -3.70 3.78 -19.08
N LEU A 310 -3.13 3.14 -18.06
CA LEU A 310 -1.89 3.54 -17.42
C LEU A 310 -0.77 2.62 -17.94
N PHE A 311 0.32 3.21 -18.43
CA PHE A 311 1.45 2.45 -18.98
C PHE A 311 2.76 3.19 -18.72
N ARG A 312 3.89 2.48 -18.76
CA ARG A 312 5.19 3.11 -18.58
C ARG A 312 5.51 4.03 -19.76
N SER A 313 6.02 5.21 -19.45
CA SER A 313 6.36 6.21 -20.45
C SER A 313 7.41 5.71 -21.44
N ASP A 314 8.33 4.84 -21.04
CA ASP A 314 9.35 4.26 -21.94
C ASP A 314 8.83 3.30 -23.00
N LYS A 315 7.58 2.88 -22.87
CA LYS A 315 6.89 2.08 -23.88
C LYS A 315 6.02 2.90 -24.83
N THR A 316 6.03 4.24 -24.74
CA THR A 316 5.16 5.11 -25.54
C THR A 316 5.35 4.91 -27.06
N GLU A 317 6.59 4.76 -27.55
CA GLU A 317 6.84 4.51 -28.98
C GLU A 317 6.30 3.14 -29.44
N GLU A 318 6.59 2.08 -28.67
CA GLU A 318 6.08 0.73 -28.94
C GLU A 318 4.55 0.67 -28.94
N ARG A 319 3.92 1.38 -28.00
CA ARG A 319 2.46 1.53 -27.88
C ARG A 319 1.87 2.26 -29.08
N THR A 320 2.48 3.35 -29.50
CA THR A 320 2.01 4.14 -30.65
C THR A 320 2.03 3.31 -31.92
N ASN A 321 3.12 2.57 -32.15
CA ASN A 321 3.24 1.65 -33.30
C ASN A 321 2.20 0.51 -33.22
N ALA A 322 1.99 -0.07 -32.03
CA ALA A 322 0.97 -1.11 -31.83
C ALA A 322 -0.45 -0.58 -32.07
N ARG A 323 -0.72 0.68 -31.71
CA ARG A 323 -2.00 1.37 -31.94
C ARG A 323 -2.24 1.56 -33.44
N GLU A 324 -1.28 2.13 -34.16
CA GLU A 324 -1.38 2.33 -35.61
C GLU A 324 -1.67 1.01 -36.32
N HIS A 325 -0.98 -0.07 -35.94
CA HIS A 325 -1.25 -1.41 -36.49
C HIS A 325 -2.64 -1.98 -36.15
N ARG A 326 -3.22 -1.68 -34.97
CA ARG A 326 -4.61 -2.09 -34.64
C ARG A 326 -5.64 -1.28 -35.42
N GLU A 327 -5.39 0.02 -35.61
CA GLU A 327 -6.25 0.89 -36.41
C GLU A 327 -6.22 0.51 -37.89
N GLU A 328 -5.05 0.16 -38.43
CA GLU A 328 -4.88 -0.38 -39.78
C GLU A 328 -5.64 -1.71 -40.00
N LYS A 329 -5.75 -2.54 -38.95
CA LYS A 329 -6.50 -3.81 -38.98
C LYS A 329 -7.99 -3.67 -38.70
N GLY A 330 -8.48 -2.48 -38.35
CA GLY A 330 -9.88 -2.24 -38.02
C GLY A 330 -10.33 -2.87 -36.68
N GLU A 331 -9.40 -3.25 -35.82
CA GLU A 331 -9.65 -3.94 -34.54
C GLU A 331 -9.87 -2.94 -33.39
N ARG A 332 -10.76 -1.94 -33.57
CA ARG A 332 -11.17 -1.08 -32.47
C ARG A 332 -12.12 -1.84 -31.55
N HIS A 333 -11.58 -2.42 -30.48
CA HIS A 333 -12.35 -2.67 -29.27
C HIS A 333 -11.94 -1.63 -28.25
N SER A 334 -12.73 -0.57 -28.09
CA SER A 334 -12.49 0.38 -27.01
C SER A 334 -12.75 -0.32 -25.68
N LEU A 335 -12.07 0.05 -24.61
CA LEU A 335 -12.39 -0.46 -23.27
C LEU A 335 -13.83 -0.11 -22.86
N LYS A 336 -14.48 0.91 -23.46
CA LYS A 336 -15.94 1.14 -23.34
C LYS A 336 -16.76 -0.04 -23.86
N ASP A 337 -16.32 -0.70 -24.94
CA ASP A 337 -16.98 -1.90 -25.45
C ASP A 337 -16.78 -3.08 -24.48
N ARG A 338 -15.61 -3.20 -23.85
CA ARG A 338 -15.31 -4.26 -22.84
C ARG A 338 -16.01 -4.01 -21.49
N LEU A 339 -16.13 -2.76 -21.07
CA LEU A 339 -16.89 -2.32 -19.89
C LEU A 339 -18.40 -2.47 -20.10
N ALA A 340 -18.91 -2.16 -21.30
CA ALA A 340 -20.29 -2.43 -21.69
C ALA A 340 -20.58 -3.94 -21.72
N GLU A 341 -19.67 -4.76 -22.25
CA GLU A 341 -19.78 -6.23 -22.22
C GLU A 341 -19.74 -6.79 -20.79
N LYS A 342 -18.90 -6.24 -19.90
CA LYS A 342 -18.90 -6.62 -18.47
C LYS A 342 -20.20 -6.21 -17.78
N LYS A 343 -20.72 -5.00 -18.01
CA LYS A 343 -22.04 -4.56 -17.50
C LYS A 343 -23.19 -5.43 -18.01
N ASP A 344 -23.17 -5.82 -19.28
CA ASP A 344 -24.19 -6.70 -19.87
C ASP A 344 -24.13 -8.14 -19.31
N LYS A 345 -22.92 -8.63 -18.99
CA LYS A 345 -22.77 -9.94 -18.32
C LYS A 345 -23.29 -9.91 -16.88
N VAL A 346 -23.07 -8.82 -16.14
CA VAL A 346 -23.60 -8.64 -14.78
C VAL A 346 -25.14 -8.52 -14.81
N ASN A 347 -25.70 -7.73 -15.71
CA ASN A 347 -27.16 -7.60 -15.86
C ASN A 347 -27.84 -8.92 -16.28
N LYS A 348 -27.19 -9.73 -17.13
CA LYS A 348 -27.73 -11.05 -17.52
C LYS A 348 -27.63 -12.10 -16.40
N ALA A 349 -26.64 -11.99 -15.51
CA ALA A 349 -26.53 -12.85 -14.33
C ALA A 349 -27.60 -12.52 -13.27
N ASP A 350 -28.00 -11.25 -13.15
CA ASP A 350 -29.06 -10.80 -12.24
C ASP A 350 -30.48 -11.16 -12.75
N LEU A 351 -30.71 -11.05 -14.06
CA LEU A 351 -31.98 -11.44 -14.69
C LEU A 351 -32.20 -12.96 -14.78
N GLY A 352 -31.19 -13.77 -14.44
CA GLY A 352 -31.26 -15.24 -14.39
C GLY A 352 -31.79 -15.80 -13.07
N LYS A 353 -32.09 -14.96 -12.07
CA LYS A 353 -32.51 -15.37 -10.72
C LYS A 353 -33.99 -15.11 -10.39
N GLU A 354 -34.87 -14.89 -11.37
CA GLU A 354 -36.31 -14.97 -11.15
C GLU A 354 -36.83 -16.39 -11.42
N GLU A 355 -36.97 -17.19 -10.37
CA GLU A 355 -37.75 -18.44 -10.41
C GLU A 355 -39.24 -18.13 -10.62
N PRO A 356 -39.93 -18.75 -11.60
CA PRO A 356 -41.38 -18.70 -11.67
C PRO A 356 -41.97 -19.70 -10.66
N THR A 357 -42.51 -19.19 -9.55
CA THR A 357 -43.30 -19.98 -8.60
C THR A 357 -44.64 -20.38 -9.23
N ALA A 358 -44.68 -21.57 -9.85
CA ALA A 358 -45.91 -22.23 -10.26
C ALA A 358 -46.23 -23.40 -9.32
N VAL A 359 -46.91 -23.10 -8.20
CA VAL A 359 -47.50 -24.13 -7.33
C VAL A 359 -48.79 -24.64 -7.96
N LYS A 360 -48.78 -25.90 -8.43
CA LYS A 360 -49.97 -26.69 -8.78
C LYS A 360 -50.09 -27.91 -7.88
N LYS A 361 -51.34 -28.22 -7.52
CA LYS A 361 -51.92 -29.42 -6.85
C LYS A 361 -52.09 -29.26 -5.33
N LYS A 362 -53.19 -29.67 -4.71
CA LYS A 362 -54.37 -30.45 -5.14
C LYS A 362 -55.44 -30.29 -4.06
N GLN A 363 -56.71 -30.25 -4.46
CA GLN A 363 -57.86 -30.53 -3.59
C GLN A 363 -57.74 -31.96 -3.02
N ALA A 364 -58.09 -32.11 -1.75
CA ALA A 364 -58.55 -33.37 -1.18
C ALA A 364 -59.80 -33.07 -0.34
N THR A 365 -60.92 -33.63 -0.81
CA THR A 365 -62.20 -33.70 -0.12
C THR A 365 -62.26 -35.04 0.62
N LEU A 366 -62.33 -34.99 1.95
CA LEU A 366 -63.24 -35.73 2.85
C LEU A 366 -62.71 -35.67 4.28
#